data_AF-A0A380DK31-F1
#
_entry.id   AF-A0A380DK31-F1
#
_cell.length_a   1.000
_cell.length_b   1.000
_cell.length_c   1.000
_cell.angle_alpha   90.00
_cell.angle_beta   90.00
_cell.angle_gamma   90.00
#
_symmetry.space_group_name_H-M   'P 1'
#
loop_
_entity.id
_entity.type
_entity.pdbx_description
1 polymer ?
#
loop_
_entity_poly.entity_id
_entity_poly.type
_entity_poly.pdbx_seq_one_letter_code
_entity_poly.pdbx_strand_id
1 'polypeptide(L)' 'MKIEQTFVDVFGEVLKQNDVGVDDDFFELGGNSLEAMLVVSHLKRFGHHISMQTLYQYKPCDRLLIICTKINNH' A
#
# COMPACT_ATOMS: atom_id res chain seq x y z
N MET A 1 12.79 -2.51 8.65
CA MET A 1 12.25 -2.81 7.30
C MET A 1 11.84 -1.48 6.68
N LYS A 2 12.13 -1.23 5.40
CA LYS A 2 11.60 -0.03 4.72
C LYS A 2 10.11 -0.24 4.48
N ILE A 3 9.29 0.77 4.74
CA ILE A 3 7.83 0.69 4.53
C ILE A 3 7.48 0.28 3.09
N GLU A 4 8.27 0.72 2.11
CA GLU A 4 8.15 0.36 0.69
C GLU A 4 8.20 -1.16 0.48
N GLN A 5 9.11 -1.85 1.18
CA GLN A 5 9.24 -3.30 1.06
C GLN A 5 8.01 -4.01 1.62
N THR A 6 7.45 -3.51 2.73
CA THR A 6 6.21 -4.07 3.30
C THR A 6 5.04 -3.91 2.33
N PHE A 7 4.98 -2.80 1.58
CA PHE A 7 3.95 -2.62 0.54
C PHE A 7 4.16 -3.59 -0.62
N VAL A 8 5.38 -3.72 -1.14
CA VAL A 8 5.71 -4.68 -2.20
C VAL A 8 5.33 -6.10 -1.81
N ASP A 9 5.73 -6.53 -0.61
CA ASP A 9 5.44 -7.88 -0.12
C ASP A 9 3.92 -8.11 -0.01
N VAL A 10 3.19 -7.16 0.58
CA VAL A 10 1.72 -7.25 0.74
C VAL A 10 1.00 -7.20 -0.61
N PHE A 11 1.48 -6.40 -1.57
CA PHE A 11 0.88 -6.33 -2.90
C PHE A 11 1.10 -7.63 -3.66
N GLY A 12 2.31 -8.18 -3.62
CA GLY A 12 2.63 -9.48 -4.22
C GLY A 12 1.78 -10.61 -3.64
N GLU A 13 1.61 -10.64 -2.31
CA GLU A 13 0.73 -11.60 -1.64
C GLU A 13 -0.73 -11.48 -2.09
N VAL A 14 -1.28 -10.26 -2.12
CA VAL A 14 -2.70 -10.03 -2.39
C VAL A 14 -3.03 -10.20 -3.88
N LEU A 15 -2.17 -9.68 -4.76
CA LEU A 15 -2.35 -9.77 -6.22
C LEU A 15 -1.86 -11.11 -6.79
N LYS A 16 -1.19 -11.94 -5.97
CA LYS A 16 -0.57 -13.21 -6.36
C LYS A 16 0.46 -13.04 -7.49
N GLN A 17 1.26 -11.99 -7.39
CA GLN A 17 2.32 -11.65 -8.34
C GLN A 17 3.68 -11.66 -7.62
N ASN A 18 4.71 -12.17 -8.28
CA ASN A 18 6.05 -12.29 -7.68
C ASN A 18 6.98 -11.12 -8.03
N ASP A 19 6.65 -10.33 -9.07
CA ASP A 19 7.50 -9.26 -9.62
C ASP A 19 6.88 -7.87 -9.40
N VAL A 20 6.44 -7.57 -8.17
CA VAL A 20 5.96 -6.23 -7.82
C VAL A 20 7.15 -5.33 -7.50
N GLY A 21 7.32 -4.26 -8.26
CA GLY A 21 8.29 -3.20 -8.04
C GLY A 21 7.84 -2.22 -6.96
N VAL A 22 8.80 -1.55 -6.32
CA VAL A 22 8.53 -0.46 -5.36
C VAL A 22 7.83 0.74 -6.00
N ASP A 23 7.94 0.86 -7.33
CA ASP A 23 7.39 1.95 -8.13
C ASP A 23 6.08 1.55 -8.86
N ASP A 24 5.55 0.35 -8.63
CA ASP A 24 4.34 -0.13 -9.30
C ASP A 24 3.07 0.37 -8.60
N ASP A 25 2.14 0.90 -9.40
CA ASP A 25 0.83 1.31 -8.90
C ASP A 25 -0.08 0.09 -8.72
N PHE A 26 -0.69 -0.01 -7.53
CA PHE A 26 -1.54 -1.13 -7.17
C PHE A 26 -2.70 -1.38 -8.15
N PHE A 27 -3.30 -0.30 -8.67
CA PHE A 27 -4.43 -0.39 -9.59
C PHE A 27 -3.97 -0.64 -11.02
N GLU A 28 -2.80 -0.14 -11.42
CA GLU A 28 -2.17 -0.51 -12.71
C GLU A 28 -1.77 -1.98 -12.75
N LEU A 29 -1.40 -2.57 -11.62
CA LEU A 29 -1.15 -4.02 -11.47
C LEU A 29 -2.44 -4.88 -11.52
N GLY A 30 -3.61 -4.26 -11.64
CA GLY A 30 -4.91 -4.94 -11.73
C GLY A 30 -5.65 -5.09 -10.41
N GLY A 31 -5.20 -4.43 -9.34
CA GLY A 31 -5.89 -4.41 -8.05
C GLY A 31 -7.25 -3.73 -8.12
N ASN A 32 -8.24 -4.30 -7.42
CA ASN A 32 -9.59 -3.78 -7.29
C ASN A 32 -9.95 -3.49 -5.82
N SER A 33 -11.18 -3.04 -5.57
CA SER A 33 -11.65 -2.67 -4.23
C SER A 33 -11.55 -3.78 -3.18
N LEU A 34 -11.73 -5.04 -3.56
CA LEU A 34 -11.63 -6.18 -2.65
C LEU A 34 -10.17 -6.41 -2.25
N GLU A 35 -9.26 -6.47 -3.22
CA GLU A 35 -7.83 -6.60 -2.94
C GLU A 35 -7.29 -5.40 -2.17
N ALA A 36 -7.73 -4.19 -2.49
CA ALA A 36 -7.40 -2.97 -1.75
C ALA A 36 -7.80 -3.07 -0.26
N MET A 37 -8.98 -3.62 0.04
CA MET A 37 -9.37 -3.88 1.44
C MET A 37 -8.46 -4.91 2.12
N LEU A 38 -8.04 -5.96 1.41
CA LEU A 38 -7.11 -6.95 1.93
C LEU A 38 -5.74 -6.34 2.22
N VAL A 39 -5.22 -5.51 1.31
CA VAL A 39 -3.98 -4.75 1.49
C VAL A 39 -4.04 -3.89 2.76
N VAL A 40 -5.08 -3.09 2.92
CA VAL A 40 -5.26 -2.22 4.11
C VAL A 40 -5.30 -3.07 5.39
N SER A 41 -6.00 -4.20 5.36
CA SER A 41 -6.08 -5.14 6.49
C SER A 41 -4.71 -5.77 6.81
N HIS A 42 -3.94 -6.16 5.80
CA HIS A 42 -2.60 -6.72 5.96
C HIS A 42 -1.62 -5.68 6.51
N LEU A 43 -1.58 -4.49 5.94
CA LEU A 43 -0.73 -3.39 6.41
C LEU A 43 -1.02 -3.02 7.87
N LYS A 44 -2.29 -3.06 8.29
CA LYS A 44 -2.68 -2.85 9.69
C LYS A 44 -2.02 -3.85 10.64
N ARG A 45 -1.81 -5.11 10.22
CA ARG A 45 -1.10 -6.13 11.02
C ARG A 45 0.38 -5.82 11.22
N PHE A 46 0.97 -5.04 10.32
CA PHE A 46 2.34 -4.53 10.42
C PHE A 46 2.43 -3.17 11.15
N GLY A 47 1.31 -2.68 11.72
CA GLY A 47 1.24 -1.38 12.40
C GLY A 47 1.07 -0.19 11.46
N HIS A 48 0.81 -0.43 10.17
CA HIS A 48 0.57 0.62 9.19
C HIS A 48 -0.92 0.86 9.01
N HIS A 49 -1.41 1.97 9.57
CA HIS A 49 -2.79 2.38 9.48
C HIS A 49 -2.98 3.34 8.30
N ILE A 50 -3.38 2.80 7.16
CA ILE A 50 -3.76 3.60 5.98
C ILE A 50 -5.26 3.49 5.70
N SER A 51 -5.82 4.52 5.08
CA SER A 51 -7.21 4.50 4.60
C SER A 51 -7.29 4.02 3.16
N MET A 52 -8.46 3.53 2.73
CA MET A 52 -8.71 3.23 1.30
C MET A 52 -8.45 4.46 0.43
N GLN A 53 -8.87 5.65 0.87
CA GLN A 53 -8.60 6.90 0.16
C GLN A 53 -7.09 7.15 -0.02
N THR A 54 -6.30 6.85 1.01
CA THR A 54 -4.83 6.94 0.93
C THR A 54 -4.27 5.97 -0.09
N LEU A 55 -4.77 4.73 -0.14
CA LEU A 55 -4.34 3.74 -1.13
C LEU A 55 -4.70 4.17 -2.56
N TYR A 56 -5.90 4.73 -2.79
CA TYR A 56 -6.32 5.28 -4.08
C TYR A 56 -5.51 6.51 -4.53
N GLN A 57 -4.99 7.29 -3.59
CA GLN A 57 -4.16 8.46 -3.88
C GLN A 57 -2.67 8.12 -3.92
N TYR A 58 -2.29 6.91 -3.53
CA TYR A 58 -0.92 6.47 -3.49
C TYR A 58 -0.42 6.24 -4.91
N LYS A 59 0.35 7.20 -5.43
CA LYS A 59 1.18 7.00 -6.61
C LYS A 59 2.62 6.77 -6.14
N PRO A 60 3.28 5.69 -6.55
CA PRO A 60 4.63 5.36 -6.08
C PRO A 60 5.66 6.48 -6.33
N CYS A 61 5.48 7.26 -7.40
CA CYS A 61 6.31 8.43 -7.69
C CYS A 61 6.14 9.61 -6.70
N ASP A 62 5.02 9.68 -5.97
CA ASP A 62 4.78 10.70 -4.92
C ASP A 62 5.26 10.19 -3.55
N ARG A 63 6.55 9.86 -3.53
CA ARG A 63 7.46 9.68 -2.39
C ARG A 63 6.85 10.00 -1.01
N LEU A 64 6.32 8.97 -0.34
CA LEU A 64 6.26 8.69 1.13
C LEU A 64 5.83 9.77 2.14
N LEU A 65 5.59 11.02 1.73
CA LEU A 65 5.26 12.13 2.63
C LEU A 65 3.80 12.09 3.10
N ILE A 66 2.92 11.38 2.39
CA ILE A 66 1.48 11.41 2.70
C ILE A 66 1.12 10.46 3.84
N ILE A 67 1.80 9.32 3.98
CA ILE A 67 1.38 8.28 4.94
C ILE A 67 1.84 8.62 6.37
N CYS A 68 3.06 9.11 6.58
CA CYS A 68 3.53 9.44 7.94
C CYS A 68 2.82 10.65 8.56
N THR A 69 2.27 11.57 7.75
CA THR A 69 1.78 12.86 8.25
C THR A 69 0.34 12.79 8.78
N LYS A 70 -0.45 11.78 8.37
CA LYS A 70 -1.86 11.64 8.82
C LYS A 70 -2.03 10.85 10.12
N ILE A 71 -1.06 10.04 10.53
CA ILE A 71 -1.15 9.25 11.78
C ILE A 71 -0.84 10.11 13.02
N ASN A 72 -0.38 11.36 12.85
CA ASN A 72 0.02 12.28 13.94
C ASN A 72 -0.89 13.50 14.15
N ASN A 73 -2.14 13.50 13.68
CA ASN A 73 -3.09 14.56 14.05
C ASN A 73 -4.35 13.99 14.67
N HIS A 74 -4.31 14.01 16.02
CA HIS A 74 -5.32 13.70 17.04
C HIS A 74 -5.65 12.23 17.31
#